data_AF-A0A6G3MMQ2-F1
#
_entry.id   AF-A0A6G3MMQ2-F1
#
_cell.length_a   1.000
_cell.length_b   1.000
_cell.length_c   1.000
_cell.angle_alpha   90.00
_cell.angle_beta   90.00
_cell.angle_gamma   90.00
#
_symmetry.space_group_name_H-M   'P 1'
#
loop_
_entity.id
_entity.type
_entity.pdbx_description
1 polymer ?
#
loop_
_entity_poly.entity_id
_entity_poly.type
_entity_poly.pdbx_seq_one_letter_code
_entity_poly.pdbx_strand_id
1 'polypeptide(L)'
;NLIISMSESNDFKYSLCGCLSDLSTTCLTFYCPCMTAGLTANKIGSSYFACCLLTCFLPPVGACMVRNAVREKYALNGSIIDDLICGCCCPCCSLVQTSREVNYSGDLIYRN
;
A
#
# COMPACT_ATOMS: atom_id res chain seq x y z
N ASN A 1 18.56 33.30 6.54
CA ASN A 1 17.77 32.76 7.67
C ASN A 1 17.14 31.48 7.19
N LEU A 2 17.48 30.37 7.84
CA LEU A 2 17.29 28.97 7.43
C LEU A 2 15.99 28.72 6.65
N ILE A 3 16.13 28.37 5.37
CA ILE A 3 15.12 27.64 4.63
C ILE A 3 15.01 26.30 5.37
N ILE A 4 13.94 26.13 6.14
CA ILE A 4 13.57 24.83 6.67
C ILE A 4 13.15 24.00 5.46
N SER A 5 14.10 23.37 4.79
CA SER A 5 13.84 22.18 4.00
C SER A 5 13.43 21.11 5.01
N MET A 6 12.15 21.10 5.39
CA MET A 6 11.50 19.86 5.77
C MET A 6 11.72 18.95 4.57
N SER A 7 12.68 18.04 4.65
CA SER A 7 12.66 16.89 3.78
C SER A 7 11.32 16.23 4.08
N GLU A 8 10.32 16.39 3.20
CA GLU A 8 9.23 15.42 3.16
C GLU A 8 9.94 14.08 2.98
N SER A 9 9.98 13.29 4.04
CA SER A 9 10.46 11.94 3.89
C SER A 9 9.46 11.27 2.96
N ASN A 10 9.96 10.70 1.86
CA ASN A 10 9.16 9.93 0.93
C ASN A 10 8.73 8.61 1.58
N ASP A 11 8.15 8.63 2.77
CA ASP A 11 7.68 7.45 3.47
C ASP A 11 6.18 7.29 3.24
N PHE A 12 5.65 6.09 3.52
CA PHE A 12 4.20 5.90 3.55
C PHE A 12 3.55 6.91 4.50
N LYS A 13 2.49 7.60 4.04
CA LYS A 13 1.79 8.63 4.80
C LYS A 13 1.14 8.09 6.06
N TYR A 14 0.61 6.87 5.99
CA TYR A 14 -0.10 6.21 7.07
C TYR A 14 0.80 5.22 7.81
N SER A 15 0.63 5.05 9.12
CA SER A 15 1.35 4.03 9.89
C SER A 15 0.80 2.62 9.60
N LEU A 16 1.68 1.60 9.68
CA LEU A 16 1.31 0.20 9.43
C LEU A 16 0.15 -0.26 10.32
N CYS A 17 0.25 -0.07 11.64
CA CYS A 17 -0.82 -0.44 12.60
C CYS A 17 -1.99 0.56 12.65
N GLY A 18 -2.01 1.58 11.79
CA GLY A 18 -3.11 2.55 11.69
C GLY A 18 -4.29 2.06 10.85
N CYS A 19 -4.35 0.77 10.50
CA CYS A 19 -5.37 0.19 9.62
C CYS A 19 -6.80 0.51 10.07
N LEU A 20 -7.09 0.48 11.38
CA LEU A 20 -8.43 0.70 11.93
C LEU A 20 -9.01 2.11 11.72
N SER A 21 -8.22 3.09 11.30
CA SER A 21 -8.74 4.44 11.00
C SER A 21 -9.48 4.53 9.66
N ASP A 22 -9.48 3.46 8.85
CA ASP A 22 -10.34 3.29 7.67
C ASP A 22 -11.06 1.96 7.77
N LEU A 23 -12.22 1.97 8.45
CA LEU A 23 -12.98 0.77 8.74
C LEU A 23 -13.52 0.12 7.46
N SER A 24 -13.89 0.91 6.45
CA SER A 24 -14.39 0.39 5.17
C SER A 24 -13.34 -0.45 4.44
N THR A 25 -12.14 0.11 4.24
CA THR A 25 -11.04 -0.61 3.59
C THR A 25 -10.60 -1.79 4.44
N THR A 26 -10.52 -1.61 5.76
CA THR A 26 -10.17 -2.69 6.70
C THR A 26 -11.14 -3.85 6.60
N CYS A 27 -12.45 -3.62 6.68
CA CYS A 27 -13.45 -4.69 6.55
C CYS A 27 -13.29 -5.44 5.22
N LEU A 28 -13.18 -4.72 4.09
CA LEU A 28 -12.98 -5.36 2.79
C LEU A 28 -11.69 -6.19 2.77
N THR A 29 -10.58 -5.67 3.30
CA THR A 29 -9.30 -6.37 3.32
C THR A 29 -9.32 -7.61 4.21
N PHE A 30 -10.03 -7.57 5.35
CA PHE A 30 -10.14 -8.73 6.24
C PHE A 30 -10.99 -9.85 5.62
N TYR A 31 -12.07 -9.52 4.91
CA TYR A 31 -12.94 -10.53 4.27
C TYR A 31 -12.43 -10.97 2.89
N CYS A 32 -11.77 -10.09 2.15
CA CYS A 32 -11.33 -10.33 0.77
C CYS A 32 -10.05 -9.55 0.44
N PRO A 33 -8.89 -9.94 1.00
CA PRO A 33 -7.63 -9.22 0.79
C PRO A 33 -7.21 -9.21 -0.68
N CYS A 34 -7.53 -10.25 -1.45
CA CYS A 34 -7.23 -10.32 -2.88
C CYS A 34 -7.94 -9.23 -3.70
N MET A 35 -9.16 -8.85 -3.35
CA MET A 35 -9.86 -7.73 -3.99
C MET A 35 -9.19 -6.41 -3.66
N THR A 36 -8.83 -6.17 -2.39
CA THR A 36 -8.07 -4.96 -2.02
C THR A 36 -6.75 -4.89 -2.79
N ALA A 37 -6.01 -6.00 -2.88
CA ALA A 37 -4.75 -6.07 -3.62
C ALA A 37 -4.94 -5.79 -5.11
N GLY A 38 -5.89 -6.46 -5.77
CA GLY A 38 -6.18 -6.26 -7.18
C GLY A 38 -6.61 -4.83 -7.49
N LEU A 39 -7.53 -4.26 -6.70
CA LEU A 39 -7.99 -2.88 -6.89
C LEU A 39 -6.87 -1.87 -6.68
N THR A 40 -6.02 -2.09 -5.68
CA THR A 40 -4.87 -1.23 -5.38
C THR A 40 -3.84 -1.29 -6.52
N ALA A 41 -3.54 -2.49 -7.02
CA ALA A 41 -2.67 -2.66 -8.19
C ALA A 41 -3.23 -1.98 -9.45
N ASN A 42 -4.53 -2.12 -9.70
CA ASN A 42 -5.18 -1.49 -10.86
C ASN A 42 -5.06 0.04 -10.84
N LYS A 43 -5.23 0.66 -9.68
CA LYS A 43 -5.13 2.13 -9.51
C LYS A 43 -3.75 2.69 -9.84
N ILE A 44 -2.69 1.90 -9.66
CA ILE A 44 -1.31 2.30 -10.02
C ILE A 44 -0.89 1.87 -11.43
N GLY A 45 -1.80 1.27 -12.20
CA GLY A 45 -1.54 0.77 -13.56
C GLY A 45 -0.88 -0.62 -13.60
N SER A 46 -0.93 -1.38 -12.50
CA SER A 46 -0.44 -2.77 -12.43
C SER A 46 -1.58 -3.77 -12.66
N SER A 47 -1.24 -5.05 -12.88
CA SER A 47 -2.21 -6.09 -13.21
C SER A 47 -3.10 -6.44 -12.02
N TYR A 48 -4.39 -6.09 -12.13
CA TYR A 48 -5.44 -6.49 -11.18
C TYR A 48 -5.44 -8.00 -10.95
N PHE A 49 -5.49 -8.78 -12.03
CA PHE A 49 -5.69 -10.23 -11.96
C PHE A 49 -4.49 -10.94 -11.34
N ALA A 50 -3.26 -10.55 -11.71
CA ALA A 50 -2.06 -11.15 -11.16
C ALA A 50 -1.94 -10.89 -9.64
N CYS A 51 -2.14 -9.64 -9.21
CA CYS A 51 -2.05 -9.28 -7.79
C CYS A 51 -3.19 -9.88 -6.96
N CYS A 52 -4.39 -9.96 -7.53
CA CYS A 52 -5.53 -10.62 -6.91
C CYS A 52 -5.27 -12.12 -6.70
N LEU A 53 -4.89 -12.85 -7.74
CA LEU A 53 -4.59 -14.28 -7.64
C LEU A 53 -3.44 -14.56 -6.67
N LEU A 54 -2.34 -13.79 -6.78
CA LEU A 54 -1.18 -13.98 -5.90
C LEU A 54 -1.55 -13.76 -4.43
N THR A 55 -2.36 -12.74 -4.13
CA THR A 55 -2.84 -12.50 -2.76
C THR A 55 -3.85 -13.55 -2.31
N CYS A 56 -4.62 -14.15 -3.23
CA CYS A 56 -5.59 -15.20 -2.91
C CYS A 56 -4.91 -16.50 -2.48
N PHE A 57 -3.81 -16.88 -3.14
CA PHE A 57 -3.11 -18.14 -2.86
C PHE A 57 -1.91 -17.97 -1.93
N LEU A 58 -1.20 -16.85 -1.99
CA LEU A 58 -0.04 -16.52 -1.17
C LEU A 58 -0.17 -15.09 -0.59
N PRO A 59 -1.04 -14.87 0.41
CA PRO A 59 -1.36 -13.53 0.92
C PRO A 59 -0.15 -12.68 1.34
N PRO A 60 0.86 -13.20 2.05
CA PRO A 60 2.05 -12.40 2.40
C PRO A 60 2.85 -11.94 1.19
N VAL A 61 2.96 -12.79 0.16
CA VAL A 61 3.68 -12.47 -1.08
C VAL A 61 2.89 -11.47 -1.91
N GLY A 62 1.58 -11.66 -2.03
CA GLY A 62 0.69 -10.71 -2.68
C GLY A 62 0.75 -9.33 -2.01
N ALA A 63 0.66 -9.27 -0.68
CA ALA A 63 0.78 -8.03 0.08
C ALA A 63 2.14 -7.35 -0.12
N CYS A 64 3.24 -8.12 -0.09
CA CYS A 64 4.58 -7.62 -0.39
C CYS A 64 4.68 -7.02 -1.80
N MET A 65 4.19 -7.75 -2.82
CA MET A 65 4.28 -7.33 -4.22
C MET A 65 3.48 -6.06 -4.51
N VAL A 66 2.24 -5.97 -4.00
CA VAL A 66 1.42 -4.76 -4.19
C VAL A 66 2.04 -3.58 -3.46
N ARG A 67 2.53 -3.78 -2.23
CA ARG A 67 3.21 -2.73 -1.46
C ARG A 67 4.47 -2.24 -2.15
N ASN A 68 5.29 -3.15 -2.66
CA ASN A 68 6.50 -2.84 -3.39
C ASN A 68 6.20 -2.05 -4.68
N ALA A 69 5.20 -2.46 -5.46
CA ALA A 69 4.78 -1.75 -6.66
C ALA A 69 4.30 -0.32 -6.36
N VAL A 70 3.56 -0.12 -5.25
CA VAL A 70 3.15 1.23 -4.78
C VAL A 70 4.36 2.05 -4.35
N ARG A 71 5.31 1.44 -3.63
CA ARG A 71 6.54 2.08 -3.17
C ARG A 71 7.36 2.58 -4.36
N GLU A 72 7.54 1.76 -5.38
CA GLU A 72 8.22 2.16 -6.62
C GLU A 72 7.45 3.24 -7.38
N LYS A 73 6.12 3.11 -7.50
CA LYS A 73 5.26 4.06 -8.22
C LYS A 73 5.37 5.48 -7.69
N TYR A 74 5.43 5.65 -6.37
CA TYR A 74 5.47 6.95 -5.71
C TYR A 74 6.85 7.32 -5.17
N ALA A 75 7.90 6.60 -5.58
CA ALA A 75 9.29 6.82 -5.14
C ALA A 75 9.46 6.87 -3.62
N LEU A 76 8.74 5.98 -2.91
CA LEU A 76 8.79 5.90 -1.46
C LEU A 76 10.04 5.14 -0.97
N ASN A 77 10.58 5.57 0.17
CA ASN A 77 11.71 4.96 0.85
C ASN A 77 11.38 3.54 1.34
N GLY A 78 12.44 2.75 1.51
CA GLY A 78 12.38 1.38 2.00
C GLY A 78 13.00 0.40 1.00
N SER A 79 12.72 -0.89 1.21
CA SER A 79 13.24 -1.98 0.40
C SER A 79 12.21 -3.10 0.26
N ILE A 80 12.44 -4.00 -0.69
CA ILE A 80 11.62 -5.22 -0.82
C ILE A 80 11.67 -6.11 0.43
N ILE A 81 12.76 -6.02 1.22
CA ILE A 81 12.88 -6.73 2.50
C ILE A 81 11.91 -6.14 3.52
N ASP A 82 11.83 -4.81 3.60
CA ASP A 82 10.86 -4.12 4.46
C ASP A 82 9.42 -4.48 4.04
N ASP A 83 9.17 -4.53 2.73
CA ASP A 83 7.87 -4.90 2.16
C ASP A 83 7.48 -6.35 2.51
N LEU A 84 8.45 -7.28 2.46
CA LEU A 84 8.26 -8.68 2.85
C LEU A 84 7.99 -8.81 4.34
N ILE A 85 8.76 -8.13 5.19
CA ILE A 85 8.56 -8.14 6.64
C ILE A 85 7.17 -7.61 6.99
N CYS A 86 6.76 -6.49 6.38
CA CYS A 86 5.42 -5.92 6.59
C CYS A 86 4.32 -6.89 6.10
N GLY A 87 4.50 -7.49 4.92
CA GLY A 87 3.57 -8.46 4.34
C GLY A 87 3.44 -9.74 5.16
N CYS A 88 4.51 -10.21 5.82
CA CYS A 88 4.51 -11.41 6.66
C CYS A 88 4.00 -11.14 8.08
N CYS A 89 4.37 -10.02 8.70
CA CYS A 89 4.01 -9.70 10.08
C CYS A 89 2.52 -9.35 10.21
N CYS A 90 2.00 -8.54 9.29
CA CYS A 90 0.60 -8.16 9.28
C CYS A 90 0.10 -7.88 7.85
N PRO A 91 -0.18 -8.92 7.05
CA PRO A 91 -0.57 -8.75 5.64
C PRO A 91 -1.78 -7.85 5.46
N CYS A 92 -2.78 -7.94 6.36
CA CYS A 92 -3.98 -7.11 6.30
C CYS A 92 -3.65 -5.62 6.48
N CYS A 93 -2.93 -5.26 7.56
CA CYS A 93 -2.63 -3.86 7.81
C CYS A 93 -1.60 -3.30 6.83
N SER A 94 -0.68 -4.13 6.35
CA SER A 94 0.19 -3.79 5.21
C SER A 94 -0.64 -3.41 3.99
N LEU A 95 -1.62 -4.24 3.62
CA LEU A 95 -2.44 -4.00 2.43
C LEU A 95 -3.41 -2.81 2.59
N VAL A 96 -3.97 -2.60 3.79
CA VAL A 96 -4.78 -1.40 4.11
C VAL A 96 -3.92 -0.15 4.02
N GLN A 97 -2.72 -0.14 4.62
CA GLN A 97 -1.78 0.99 4.52
C GLN A 97 -1.47 1.30 3.05
N THR A 98 -1.15 0.27 2.26
CA THR A 98 -0.86 0.41 0.83
C THR A 98 -2.04 0.94 0.03
N SER A 99 -3.26 0.46 0.29
CA SER A 99 -4.46 0.93 -0.42
C SER A 99 -4.77 2.41 -0.11
N ARG A 100 -4.60 2.81 1.15
CA ARG A 100 -4.78 4.20 1.58
C ARG A 100 -3.74 5.13 0.98
N GLU A 101 -2.50 4.67 0.85
CA GLU A 101 -1.43 5.43 0.20
C GLU A 101 -1.80 5.78 -1.25
N VAL A 102 -2.29 4.80 -2.02
CA VAL A 102 -2.71 5.03 -3.40
C VAL A 102 -3.85 6.05 -3.49
N ASN A 103 -4.81 6.01 -2.56
CA ASN A 103 -5.90 7.00 -2.52
C ASN A 103 -5.37 8.40 -2.21
N TYR A 104 -4.51 8.53 -1.19
CA TYR A 104 -3.89 9.81 -0.81
C TYR A 104 -3.09 10.41 -1.96
N SER A 105 -2.24 9.61 -2.60
CA SER A 105 -1.43 10.05 -3.75
C SER A 105 -2.29 10.41 -4.96
N GLY A 106 -3.38 9.67 -5.20
CA GLY A 106 -4.36 10.00 -6.25
C GLY A 106 -5.04 11.35 -6.02
N ASP A 107 -5.45 11.63 -4.78
CA ASP A 107 -6.07 12.91 -4.40
C ASP A 107 -5.09 14.08 -4.54
N LEU A 108 -3.81 13.89 -4.22
CA LEU A 108 -2.77 14.91 -4.43
C LEU A 108 -2.54 15.21 -5.91
N ILE A 109 -2.52 14.19 -6.77
CA ILE A 109 -2.35 14.38 -8.21
C ILE A 109 -3.54 15.15 -8.81
N TYR A 110 -4.76 14.88 -8.36
CA TYR A 110 -5.96 15.58 -8.86
C TYR A 110 -6.09 17.04 -8.38
N ARG A 111 -5.44 17.39 -7.26
CA ARG A 111 -5.50 18.74 -6.68
C ARG A 111 -4.46 19.72 -7.23
N ASN A 112 -3.50 19.25 -8.02
CA ASN A 112 -2.46 20.06 -8.68
C ASN A 112 -2.77 20.19 -10.18
#